data_AF-A0A4Y9Q0U1-F1
#
_entry.id   AF-A0A4Y9Q0U1-F1
#
_cell.length_a   1.000
_cell.length_b   1.000
_cell.length_c   1.000
_cell.angle_alpha   90.00
_cell.angle_beta   90.00
_cell.angle_gamma   90.00
#
_symmetry.space_group_name_H-M   'P 1'
#
loop_
_entity.id
_entity.type
_entity.pdbx_description
1 polymer ?
#
loop_
_entity_poly.entity_id
_entity_poly.type
_entity_poly.pdbx_seq_one_letter_code
_entity_poly.pdbx_strand_id
1 'polypeptide(L)'
;MTDIAGHPEHPAVTKLRLKRAADLQLRVADAITAFAGSMPFVYVHVAAFAVWMVFVEASPWPTLTLVVSLEAIFLSTFVMIGQNRAAHFQQLKANHDFVEQEMELKTNTQLTREIHVLTTELHRRVIDGA
;
A
#
# COMPACT_ATOMS: atom_id res chain seq x y z
N MET A 1 -11.23 42.72 -34.34
CA MET A 1 -11.35 42.36 -32.92
C MET A 1 -12.22 41.11 -32.82
N THR A 2 -11.71 39.95 -33.26
CA THR A 2 -12.46 38.68 -33.22
C THR A 2 -12.28 38.05 -31.85
N ASP A 3 -13.32 38.18 -31.04
CA ASP A 3 -13.48 37.52 -29.75
C ASP A 3 -13.53 36.00 -29.96
N ILE A 4 -12.43 35.32 -29.64
CA ILE A 4 -12.34 33.86 -29.56
C ILE A 4 -12.91 33.44 -28.21
N ALA A 5 -14.25 33.47 -28.12
CA ALA A 5 -15.00 32.89 -27.01
C ALA A 5 -14.75 31.37 -27.00
N GLY A 6 -13.81 30.93 -26.15
CA GLY A 6 -13.58 29.53 -25.85
C GLY A 6 -14.88 28.88 -25.37
N HIS A 7 -15.28 27.80 -26.02
CA HIS A 7 -16.44 27.02 -25.57
C HIS A 7 -16.25 26.62 -24.10
N PRO A 8 -17.23 26.86 -23.21
CA PRO A 8 -17.14 26.43 -21.83
C PRO A 8 -17.12 24.89 -21.80
N GLU A 9 -15.95 24.30 -21.56
CA GLU A 9 -15.81 22.85 -21.44
C GLU A 9 -16.73 22.35 -20.32
N HIS A 10 -17.61 21.41 -20.67
CA HIS A 10 -18.64 20.87 -19.79
C HIS A 10 -17.99 20.35 -18.48
N PRO A 11 -18.49 20.72 -17.28
CA PRO A 11 -17.80 20.46 -16.01
C PRO A 11 -17.53 18.97 -15.73
N ALA A 12 -18.29 18.06 -16.36
CA ALA A 12 -18.05 16.63 -16.29
C ALA A 12 -16.76 16.17 -17.03
N VAL A 13 -16.37 16.79 -18.15
CA VAL A 13 -15.11 16.43 -18.84
C VAL A 13 -13.90 17.01 -18.11
N THR A 14 -14.03 18.18 -17.49
CA THR A 14 -12.97 18.74 -16.63
C THR A 14 -12.74 17.86 -15.40
N LYS A 15 -13.82 17.41 -14.73
CA LYS A 15 -13.71 16.46 -13.60
C LYS A 15 -13.11 15.13 -14.02
N LEU A 16 -13.44 14.60 -15.20
CA LEU A 16 -12.89 13.35 -15.69
C LEU A 16 -11.39 13.47 -16.08
N ARG A 17 -10.99 14.60 -16.68
CA ARG A 17 -9.58 14.91 -16.98
C ARG A 17 -8.76 15.08 -15.70
N LEU A 18 -9.31 15.77 -14.70
CA LEU A 18 -8.70 15.89 -13.37
C LEU A 18 -8.58 14.51 -12.69
N LYS A 19 -9.62 13.67 -12.77
CA LYS A 19 -9.57 12.31 -12.23
C LYS A 19 -8.53 11.43 -12.92
N ARG A 20 -8.41 11.51 -14.25
CA ARG A 20 -7.39 10.78 -15.03
C ARG A 20 -5.97 11.28 -14.77
N ALA A 21 -5.78 12.59 -14.68
CA ALA A 21 -4.48 13.17 -14.34
C ALA A 21 -4.07 12.80 -12.92
N ALA A 22 -5.01 12.86 -11.97
CA ALA A 22 -4.78 12.41 -10.60
C ALA A 22 -4.47 10.91 -10.55
N ASP A 23 -5.17 10.06 -11.31
CA ASP A 23 -4.91 8.62 -11.37
C ASP A 23 -3.52 8.30 -11.96
N LEU A 24 -3.11 9.00 -13.03
CA LEU A 24 -1.76 8.87 -13.59
C LEU A 24 -0.70 9.34 -12.60
N GLN A 25 -0.89 10.49 -11.96
CA GLN A 25 0.04 11.01 -10.96
C GLN A 25 0.15 10.08 -9.75
N LEU A 26 -0.97 9.51 -9.30
CA LEU A 26 -1.01 8.56 -8.20
C LEU A 26 -0.30 7.26 -8.57
N ARG A 27 -0.53 6.74 -9.79
CA ARG A 27 0.15 5.54 -10.30
C ARG A 27 1.65 5.75 -10.48
N VAL A 28 2.08 6.91 -10.97
CA VAL A 28 3.50 7.25 -11.08
C VAL A 28 4.12 7.39 -9.69
N ALA A 29 3.44 8.06 -8.76
CA ALA A 29 3.89 8.17 -7.38
C ALA A 29 4.01 6.78 -6.72
N ASP A 30 3.03 5.90 -6.92
CA ASP A 30 3.05 4.52 -6.39
C ASP A 30 4.15 3.68 -7.06
N ALA A 31 4.40 3.86 -8.37
CA ALA A 31 5.47 3.18 -9.09
C ALA A 31 6.87 3.62 -8.62
N ILE A 32 7.09 4.93 -8.44
CA ILE A 32 8.34 5.48 -7.88
C ILE A 32 8.55 4.96 -6.47
N THR A 33 7.48 4.96 -5.67
CA THR A 33 7.51 4.48 -4.29
C THR A 33 7.84 2.99 -4.21
N ALA A 34 7.23 2.17 -5.07
CA ALA A 34 7.53 0.74 -5.16
C ALA A 34 8.95 0.48 -5.68
N PHE A 35 9.44 1.28 -6.63
CA PHE A 35 10.78 1.18 -7.18
C PHE A 35 11.85 1.56 -6.14
N ALA A 36 11.66 2.67 -5.42
CA ALA A 36 12.58 3.12 -4.36
C ALA A 36 12.70 2.11 -3.20
N GLY A 37 11.63 1.36 -2.90
CA GLY A 37 11.64 0.30 -1.89
C GLY A 37 12.20 -1.05 -2.35
N SER A 38 12.71 -1.16 -3.58
CA SER A 38 13.08 -2.45 -4.21
C SER A 38 14.60 -2.66 -4.33
N MET A 39 15.06 -3.91 -4.29
CA MET A 39 16.48 -4.29 -4.49
C MET A 39 17.09 -3.84 -5.85
N PRO A 40 16.36 -3.82 -6.98
CA PRO A 40 16.86 -3.31 -8.26
C PRO A 40 17.40 -1.88 -8.21
N PHE A 41 16.79 -1.01 -7.41
CA PHE A 41 17.21 0.37 -7.25
C PHE A 41 18.67 0.45 -6.74
N VAL A 42 18.99 -0.36 -5.74
CA VAL A 42 20.36 -0.43 -5.16
C VAL A 42 21.38 -0.83 -6.21
N TYR A 43 21.07 -1.83 -7.05
CA TYR A 43 21.98 -2.29 -8.10
C TYR A 43 22.24 -1.23 -9.17
N VAL A 44 21.19 -0.51 -9.60
CA VAL A 44 21.32 0.60 -10.55
C VAL A 44 22.18 1.71 -9.95
N HIS A 45 21.97 2.05 -8.67
CA HIS A 45 22.75 3.06 -7.96
C HIS A 45 24.23 2.71 -7.90
N VAL A 46 24.56 1.50 -7.45
CA VAL A 46 25.95 1.03 -7.35
C VAL A 46 26.62 1.02 -8.72
N ALA A 47 25.93 0.55 -9.77
CA ALA A 47 26.47 0.55 -11.12
C ALA A 47 26.70 1.98 -11.65
N ALA A 48 25.75 2.89 -11.44
CA ALA A 48 25.88 4.29 -11.85
C ALA A 48 27.06 4.98 -11.14
N PHE A 49 27.23 4.80 -9.83
CA PHE A 49 28.37 5.34 -9.08
C PHE A 49 29.70 4.72 -9.51
N ALA A 50 29.75 3.42 -9.76
CA ALA A 50 30.96 2.76 -10.24
C ALA A 50 31.37 3.28 -11.62
N VAL A 51 30.42 3.45 -12.54
CA VAL A 51 30.67 4.02 -13.87
C VAL A 51 31.12 5.48 -13.74
N TRP A 52 30.44 6.30 -12.95
CA TRP A 52 30.82 7.70 -12.77
C TRP A 52 32.24 7.85 -12.21
N MET A 53 32.57 7.10 -11.15
CA MET A 53 33.89 7.16 -10.51
C MET A 53 35.03 6.79 -11.46
N VAL A 54 34.80 5.88 -12.40
CA VAL A 54 35.84 5.42 -13.34
C VAL A 54 35.99 6.36 -14.54
N PHE A 55 34.90 6.98 -15.00
CA PHE A 55 34.89 7.66 -16.30
C PHE A 55 34.78 9.19 -16.26
N VAL A 56 34.34 9.81 -15.16
CA VAL A 56 33.87 11.22 -15.22
C VAL A 56 34.67 12.22 -14.36
N GLU A 57 35.25 11.86 -13.20
CA GLU A 57 35.74 12.87 -12.25
C GLU A 57 37.16 12.64 -11.71
N ALA A 58 38.04 13.66 -11.80
CA ALA A 58 39.41 13.64 -11.24
C ALA A 58 39.50 14.05 -9.75
N SER A 59 38.45 14.70 -9.21
CA SER A 59 38.34 15.12 -7.80
C SER A 59 36.94 14.79 -7.22
N PRO A 60 36.65 13.50 -6.94
CA PRO A 60 35.29 13.03 -6.71
C PRO A 60 34.69 13.34 -5.32
N TRP A 61 35.52 13.59 -4.30
CA TRP A 61 35.07 13.43 -2.90
C TRP A 61 34.08 14.48 -2.36
N PRO A 62 34.26 15.81 -2.57
CA PRO A 62 33.39 16.82 -1.95
C PRO A 62 32.03 16.97 -2.63
N THR A 63 31.97 16.80 -3.95
CA THR A 63 30.73 16.93 -4.74
C THR A 63 29.85 15.70 -4.61
N LEU A 64 30.44 14.50 -4.56
CA LEU A 64 29.70 13.25 -4.36
C LEU A 64 28.97 13.22 -3.02
N THR A 65 29.65 13.58 -1.93
CA THR A 65 29.04 13.53 -0.59
C THR A 65 27.88 14.50 -0.45
N LEU A 66 27.96 15.69 -1.06
CA LEU A 66 26.85 16.64 -1.10
C LEU A 66 25.64 16.07 -1.86
N VAL A 67 25.85 15.61 -3.10
CA VAL A 67 24.77 15.08 -3.95
C VAL A 67 24.14 13.82 -3.34
N VAL A 68 24.96 12.89 -2.84
CA VAL A 68 24.48 11.65 -2.19
C VAL A 68 23.70 11.94 -0.92
N SER A 69 24.13 12.92 -0.11
CA SER A 69 23.40 13.26 1.11
C SER A 69 22.01 13.83 0.81
N LEU A 70 21.90 14.68 -0.22
CA LEU A 70 20.61 15.19 -0.70
C LEU A 70 19.73 14.05 -1.23
N GLU A 71 20.29 13.19 -2.07
CA GLU A 71 19.59 12.07 -2.67
C GLU A 71 19.10 11.06 -1.61
N ALA A 72 19.92 10.77 -0.60
CA ALA A 72 19.56 9.87 0.51
C ALA A 72 18.36 10.39 1.31
N ILE A 73 18.25 11.71 1.53
CA ILE A 73 17.08 12.31 2.20
C ILE A 73 15.81 12.10 1.36
N PHE A 74 15.88 12.33 0.05
CA PHE A 74 14.76 12.08 -0.86
C PHE A 74 14.35 10.60 -0.87
N LEU A 75 15.32 9.69 -1.01
CA LEU A 75 15.06 8.25 -1.02
C LEU A 75 14.47 7.76 0.28
N SER A 76 15.02 8.18 1.43
CA SER A 76 14.48 7.83 2.75
C SER A 76 13.03 8.27 2.89
N THR A 77 12.72 9.49 2.45
CA THR A 77 11.34 10.02 2.48
C THR A 77 10.41 9.22 1.55
N PHE A 78 10.84 8.88 0.33
CA PHE A 78 10.05 8.06 -0.59
C PHE A 78 9.84 6.63 -0.08
N VAL A 79 10.87 6.00 0.47
CA VAL A 79 10.78 4.67 1.10
C VAL A 79 9.81 4.71 2.28
N MET A 80 9.90 5.73 3.14
CA MET A 80 9.01 5.90 4.28
C MET A 80 7.54 6.05 3.83
N ILE A 81 7.27 6.79 2.74
CA ILE A 81 5.93 6.90 2.15
C ILE A 81 5.43 5.53 1.67
N GLY A 82 6.30 4.73 1.03
CA GLY A 82 5.96 3.38 0.58
C GLY A 82 5.67 2.40 1.70
N GLN A 83 6.49 2.45 2.74
CA GLN A 83 6.26 1.68 3.96
C GLN A 83 4.96 2.09 4.64
N ASN A 84 4.67 3.39 4.75
CA ASN A 84 3.43 3.89 5.35
C ASN A 84 2.18 3.43 4.58
N ARG A 85 2.23 3.42 3.24
CA ARG A 85 1.14 2.93 2.39
C ARG A 85 0.95 1.41 2.50
N ALA A 86 2.05 0.64 2.47
CA ALA A 86 2.00 -0.80 2.64
C ALA A 86 1.46 -1.17 4.03
N ALA A 87 1.90 -0.46 5.08
CA ALA A 87 1.41 -0.64 6.44
C ALA A 87 -0.11 -0.37 6.54
N HIS A 88 -0.60 0.70 5.92
CA HIS A 88 -2.03 1.00 5.89
C HIS A 88 -2.86 -0.09 5.18
N PHE A 89 -2.38 -0.61 4.05
CA PHE A 89 -3.07 -1.71 3.36
C PHE A 89 -3.05 -3.01 4.17
N GLN A 90 -1.92 -3.35 4.79
CA GLN A 90 -1.83 -4.50 5.69
C GLN A 90 -2.77 -4.36 6.89
N GLN A 91 -2.90 -3.16 7.45
CA GLN A 91 -3.78 -2.89 8.57
C GLN A 91 -5.26 -3.00 8.19
N LEU A 92 -5.66 -2.51 7.00
CA LEU A 92 -7.01 -2.70 6.47
C LEU A 92 -7.33 -4.18 6.27
N LYS A 93 -6.39 -4.95 5.70
CA LYS A 93 -6.55 -6.38 5.51
C LYS A 93 -6.68 -7.11 6.85
N ALA A 94 -5.78 -6.85 7.80
CA ALA A 94 -5.81 -7.46 9.13
C ALA A 94 -7.13 -7.15 9.88
N ASN A 95 -7.67 -5.95 9.75
CA ASN A 95 -8.97 -5.61 10.32
C ASN A 95 -10.13 -6.40 9.70
N HIS A 96 -10.10 -6.62 8.38
CA HIS A 96 -11.10 -7.45 7.70
C HIS A 96 -11.01 -8.91 8.15
N ASP A 97 -9.81 -9.48 8.13
CA ASP A 97 -9.53 -10.86 8.55
C ASP A 97 -9.92 -11.05 10.04
N PHE A 98 -9.70 -10.04 10.90
CA PHE A 98 -10.12 -10.08 12.30
C PHE A 98 -11.64 -10.16 12.47
N VAL A 99 -12.41 -9.37 11.71
CA VAL A 99 -13.87 -9.39 11.78
C VAL A 99 -14.43 -10.74 11.32
N GLU A 100 -13.85 -11.31 10.26
CA GLU A 100 -14.23 -12.64 9.76
C GLU A 100 -13.99 -13.70 10.83
N GLN A 101 -12.80 -13.73 11.43
CA GLN A 101 -12.46 -14.67 12.51
C GLN A 101 -13.35 -14.48 13.75
N GLU A 102 -13.69 -13.25 14.11
CA GLU A 102 -14.56 -12.98 15.26
C GLU A 102 -15.98 -13.54 15.01
N MET A 103 -16.49 -13.43 13.78
CA MET A 103 -17.76 -14.03 13.41
C MET A 103 -17.70 -15.55 13.44
N GLU A 104 -16.65 -16.16 12.86
CA GLU A 104 -16.46 -17.62 12.89
C GLU A 104 -16.39 -18.17 14.31
N LEU A 105 -15.69 -17.47 15.22
CA LEU A 105 -15.57 -17.86 16.62
C LEU A 105 -16.91 -17.78 17.36
N LYS A 106 -17.69 -16.71 17.11
CA LYS A 106 -19.05 -16.57 17.67
C LYS A 106 -19.97 -17.68 17.18
N THR A 107 -19.94 -17.99 15.89
CA THR A 107 -20.74 -19.07 15.30
C THR A 107 -20.34 -20.43 15.86
N ASN A 108 -19.03 -20.73 15.97
CA ASN A 108 -18.57 -21.97 16.60
C ASN A 108 -18.99 -22.08 18.07
N THR A 109 -18.93 -20.97 18.82
CA THR A 109 -19.39 -20.93 20.21
C THR A 109 -20.90 -21.17 20.31
N GLN A 110 -21.69 -20.60 19.41
CA GLN A 110 -23.14 -20.85 19.34
C GLN A 110 -23.45 -22.30 19.00
N LEU A 111 -22.81 -22.87 17.98
CA LEU A 111 -22.96 -24.29 17.61
C LEU A 111 -22.63 -25.20 18.78
N THR A 112 -21.52 -24.93 19.49
CA THR A 112 -21.13 -25.72 20.67
C THR A 112 -22.19 -25.63 21.77
N ARG A 113 -22.77 -24.45 22.00
CA ARG A 113 -23.85 -24.26 22.97
C ARG A 113 -25.11 -25.01 22.56
N GLU A 114 -25.50 -24.96 21.29
CA GLU A 114 -26.65 -25.69 20.77
C GLU A 114 -26.45 -27.21 20.89
N ILE A 115 -25.28 -27.72 20.50
CA ILE A 115 -24.93 -29.13 20.68
C ILE A 115 -25.00 -29.52 22.15
N HIS A 116 -24.49 -28.70 23.06
CA HIS A 116 -24.55 -28.97 24.50
C HIS A 116 -26.01 -29.04 25.00
N VAL A 117 -26.87 -28.11 24.58
CA VAL A 117 -28.30 -28.11 24.92
C VAL A 117 -28.99 -29.36 24.38
N LEU A 118 -28.82 -29.65 23.09
CA LEU A 118 -29.40 -30.82 22.43
C LEU A 118 -28.92 -32.12 23.09
N THR A 119 -27.64 -32.23 23.43
CA THR A 119 -27.07 -33.40 24.11
C THR A 119 -27.64 -33.55 25.53
N THR A 120 -27.81 -32.44 26.25
CA THR A 120 -28.39 -32.45 27.60
C THR A 120 -29.86 -32.87 27.57
N GLU A 121 -30.65 -32.37 26.62
CA GLU A 121 -32.03 -32.80 26.44
C GLU A 121 -32.13 -34.27 26.06
N LEU A 122 -31.27 -34.74 25.15
CA LEU A 122 -31.25 -36.15 24.74
C LEU A 122 -30.89 -37.06 25.93
N HIS A 123 -29.86 -36.69 26.69
CA HIS A 123 -29.47 -37.41 27.91
C HIS A 123 -30.61 -37.48 28.92
N ARG A 124 -31.29 -36.36 29.16
CA ARG A 124 -32.44 -36.30 30.06
C ARG A 124 -33.58 -37.20 29.60
N ARG A 125 -33.95 -37.18 28.31
CA ARG A 125 -35.02 -38.02 27.77
C ARG A 125 -34.68 -39.52 27.78
N VAL A 126 -33.41 -39.87 27.62
CA VAL A 126 -32.93 -41.26 27.66
C VAL A 126 -32.89 -41.81 29.08
N ILE A 127 -32.49 -41.00 30.07
CA ILE A 127 -32.42 -41.43 31.48
C ILE A 127 -33.79 -41.37 32.18
N ASP A 128 -34.59 -40.33 31.96
CA ASP A 128 -35.93 -40.19 32.57
C ASP A 128 -36.98 -41.08 31.88
N GLY A 129 -36.68 -41.60 30.68
CA GLY A 129 -37.53 -42.49 29.90
C GLY A 129 -37.25 -43.98 30.10
N ALA A 130 -36.26 -44.34 30.94
CA ALA A 130 -35.92 -45.71 31.35
C ALA A 130 -36.43 -45.99 32.77
#